data_AF-H0T2N7-F1
#
_entry.id   AF-H0T2N7-F1
#
_cell.length_a   1.000
_cell.length_b   1.000
_cell.length_c   1.000
_cell.angle_alpha   90.00
_cell.angle_beta   90.00
_cell.angle_gamma   90.00
#
_symmetry.space_group_name_H-M   'P 1'
#
loop_
_entity.id
_entity.type
_entity.pdbx_description
1 polymer ?
#
loop_
_entity_poly.entity_id
_entity_poly.type
_entity_poly.pdbx_seq_one_letter_code
_entity_poly.pdbx_strand_id
1 'polypeptide(L)' 'MDSHDIDDPFADLDLEKAIHLRWTLRDIKANRLTLSPVSDEDLSLLTERGLVEVSDGVPALTDAGQDAIG' A
#
# COMPACT_ATOMS: atom_id res chain seq x y z
N MET A 1 -23.95 14.65 2.01
CA MET A 1 -23.13 13.63 2.68
C MET A 1 -21.74 13.75 2.10
N ASP A 2 -20.91 14.46 2.87
CA ASP A 2 -19.50 14.15 3.10
C ASP A 2 -18.64 14.00 1.85
N SER A 3 -18.00 15.12 1.48
CA SER A 3 -16.74 15.11 0.77
C SER A 3 -15.79 14.19 1.55
N HIS A 4 -15.65 12.95 1.10
CA HIS A 4 -14.50 12.14 1.44
C HIS A 4 -13.35 12.88 0.75
N ASP A 5 -12.68 13.78 1.49
CA ASP A 5 -11.27 14.02 1.27
C ASP A 5 -10.69 12.63 1.13
N ILE A 6 -10.36 12.24 -0.10
CA ILE A 6 -9.53 11.06 -0.34
C ILE A 6 -8.21 11.48 0.28
N ASP A 7 -8.09 11.29 1.59
CA ASP A 7 -6.91 11.55 2.39
C ASP A 7 -5.89 10.62 1.79
N ASP A 8 -5.12 11.14 0.83
CA ASP A 8 -4.12 10.37 0.13
C ASP A 8 -3.26 9.78 1.25
N PRO A 9 -3.25 8.46 1.45
CA PRO A 9 -2.66 7.88 2.65
C PRO A 9 -1.14 8.09 2.67
N PHE A 10 -0.59 8.67 1.60
CA PHE A 10 0.79 9.06 1.39
C PHE A 10 0.99 10.58 1.31
N ALA A 11 -0.02 11.43 1.59
CA ALA A 11 0.08 12.89 1.54
C ALA A 11 1.19 13.47 2.42
N ASP A 12 1.50 12.79 3.53
CA ASP A 12 2.55 13.16 4.49
C ASP A 12 3.95 12.68 4.06
N LEU A 13 4.06 11.91 2.97
CA LEU A 13 5.31 11.34 2.47
C LEU A 13 5.84 12.13 1.28
N ASP A 14 7.15 12.04 1.04
CA ASP A 14 7.77 12.53 -0.19
C ASP A 14 7.12 11.89 -1.43
N LEU A 15 6.97 12.68 -2.50
CA LEU A 15 6.37 12.26 -3.77
C LEU A 15 6.99 10.95 -4.29
N GLU A 16 8.30 10.81 -4.20
CA GLU A 16 9.01 9.59 -4.61
C GLU A 16 8.61 8.38 -3.76
N LYS A 17 8.50 8.56 -2.43
CA LYS A 17 8.08 7.49 -1.51
C LYS A 17 6.61 7.14 -1.69
N ALA A 18 5.75 8.13 -1.91
CA ALA A 18 4.34 7.93 -2.25
C ALA A 18 4.17 7.12 -3.56
N ILE A 19 4.91 7.47 -4.61
CA ILE A 19 4.91 6.72 -5.87
C ILE A 19 5.41 5.29 -5.65
N HIS A 20 6.49 5.13 -4.88
CA HIS A 20 7.04 3.81 -4.57
C HIS A 20 6.02 2.92 -3.86
N LEU A 21 5.37 3.42 -2.81
CA LEU A 21 4.36 2.68 -2.05
C LEU A 21 3.12 2.32 -2.88
N ARG A 22 2.67 3.21 -3.77
CA ARG A 22 1.60 2.89 -4.73
C ARG A 22 1.98 1.76 -5.68
N TRP A 23 3.22 1.76 -6.17
CA TRP A 23 3.72 0.65 -6.99
C TRP A 23 3.81 -0.64 -6.19
N THR A 24 4.27 -0.58 -4.94
CA THR A 24 4.30 -1.72 -4.01
C THR A 24 2.90 -2.30 -3.81
N LEU A 25 1.90 -1.48 -3.52
CA LEU A 25 0.51 -1.94 -3.41
C LEU A 25 0.04 -2.64 -4.70
N ARG A 26 0.37 -2.07 -5.86
CA ARG A 26 0.02 -2.68 -7.15
C ARG A 26 0.73 -4.02 -7.36
N ASP A 27 1.97 -4.14 -6.91
CA ASP A 27 2.78 -5.36 -7.03
C ASP A 27 2.26 -6.47 -6.12
N ILE A 28 1.87 -6.12 -4.88
CA ILE A 28 1.19 -7.01 -3.92
C ILE A 28 -0.12 -7.52 -4.53
N LYS A 29 -0.96 -6.63 -5.08
CA LYS A 29 -2.21 -7.01 -5.76
C LYS A 29 -1.96 -7.93 -6.97
N ALA A 30 -0.88 -7.71 -7.71
CA ALA A 30 -0.49 -8.52 -8.86
C ALA A 30 0.26 -9.82 -8.46
N ASN A 31 0.48 -10.05 -7.16
CA ASN A 31 1.26 -11.15 -6.62
C ASN A 31 2.66 -11.26 -7.24
N ARG A 32 3.25 -10.11 -7.58
CA ARG A 32 4.55 -9.98 -8.28
C ARG A 32 5.76 -9.87 -7.36
N LEU A 33 5.53 -10.01 -6.05
CA LEU A 33 6.52 -9.97 -4.98
C LEU A 33 7.64 -11.02 -5.12
N THR A 34 7.48 -11.97 -6.03
CA THR A 34 8.49 -12.97 -6.39
C THR A 34 9.65 -12.40 -7.22
N LEU A 35 9.43 -11.29 -7.94
CA LEU A 35 10.44 -10.64 -8.79
C LEU A 35 11.13 -9.47 -8.09
N SER A 36 10.44 -8.80 -7.18
CA SER A 36 11.01 -7.71 -6.38
C SER A 36 10.51 -7.85 -4.94
N PRO A 37 11.38 -8.28 -4.00
CA PRO A 37 11.01 -8.30 -2.60
C PRO A 37 10.77 -6.86 -2.15
N VAL A 38 9.59 -6.61 -1.58
CA VAL A 38 9.25 -5.35 -0.95
C VAL A 38 10.10 -5.18 0.30
N SER A 39 10.57 -3.96 0.59
CA SER A 39 11.27 -3.71 1.84
C SER A 39 10.33 -3.95 3.03
N ASP A 40 10.84 -4.61 4.08
CA ASP A 40 10.10 -4.77 5.34
C ASP A 40 9.60 -3.43 5.92
N GLU A 41 10.36 -2.34 5.72
CA GLU A 41 9.97 -1.00 6.16
C GLU A 41 8.71 -0.49 5.43
N ASP A 42 8.67 -0.66 4.11
CA ASP A 42 7.51 -0.29 3.28
C ASP A 42 6.30 -1.15 3.63
N LEU A 43 6.51 -2.46 3.82
CA LEU A 43 5.44 -3.40 4.19
C LEU A 43 4.86 -3.07 5.57
N SER A 44 5.73 -2.78 6.55
CA SER A 44 5.33 -2.39 7.90
C SER A 44 4.53 -1.09 7.85
N LEU A 45 5.00 -0.09 7.11
CA LEU A 45 4.30 1.19 6.96
C LEU A 45 2.91 1.02 6.32
N LEU A 46 2.80 0.23 5.26
CA LEU A 46 1.52 -0.08 4.62
C LEU A 46 0.57 -0.83 5.55
N THR A 47 1.11 -1.72 6.39
CA THR A 47 0.34 -2.47 7.39
C THR A 47 -0.13 -1.57 8.53
N GLU A 48 0.73 -0.69 9.06
CA GLU A 48 0.37 0.30 10.09
C GLU A 48 -0.68 1.30 9.60
N ARG A 49 -0.64 1.65 8.30
CA ARG A 49 -1.64 2.51 7.64
C ARG A 49 -2.96 1.77 7.32
N GLY A 50 -3.01 0.45 7.52
CA GLY A 50 -4.20 -0.37 7.21
C GLY A 50 -4.44 -0.57 5.71
N LEU A 51 -3.42 -0.38 4.87
CA LEU A 51 -3.51 -0.55 3.40
C LEU A 51 -3.19 -1.99 2.97
N VAL A 52 -2.42 -2.70 3.79
CA VAL A 52 -2.02 -4.09 3.57
C VAL A 52 -2.26 -4.87 4.86
N GLU A 53 -2.69 -6.11 4.73
CA GLU A 53 -2.73 -7.08 5.82
C GLU A 53 -1.83 -8.26 5.46
N VAL A 54 -1.01 -8.72 6.41
CA VAL A 54 -0.17 -9.91 6.23
C VAL A 54 -0.89 -11.11 6.83
N SER A 55 -1.37 -12.00 5.97
CA SER A 55 -2.01 -13.26 6.35
C SER A 55 -1.12 -14.44 5.99
N ASP A 56 -0.77 -15.28 6.97
CA ASP A 56 0.10 -16.45 6.76
C ASP A 56 1.47 -16.10 6.16
N GLY A 57 1.98 -14.89 6.43
CA GLY A 57 3.22 -14.37 5.85
C GLY A 57 3.09 -13.88 4.41
N VAL A 58 1.86 -13.85 3.87
CA VAL A 58 1.55 -13.31 2.55
C VAL A 58 0.88 -11.94 2.73
N PRO A 59 1.48 -10.85 2.24
CA PRO A 59 0.82 -9.56 2.24
C PRO A 59 -0.31 -9.56 1.21
N ALA A 60 -1.47 -9.06 1.64
CA ALA A 60 -2.69 -8.91 0.85
C ALA A 60 -3.20 -7.48 0.96
N LEU A 61 -3.77 -6.94 -0.12
CA LEU A 61 -4.36 -5.61 -0.09
C LEU A 61 -5.68 -5.60 0.68
N THR A 62 -5.85 -4.60 1.54
CA THR A 62 -7.14 -4.27 2.17
C THR A 62 -8.00 -3.43 1.22
N ASP A 63 -9.27 -3.22 1.55
CA ASP A 63 -10.15 -2.30 0.82
C ASP A 63 -9.56 -0.89 0.70
N ALA A 64 -8.94 -0.37 1.78
CA ALA A 64 -8.27 0.94 1.77
C ALA A 64 -7.04 0.97 0.84
N GLY A 65 -6.25 -0.10 0.84
CA GLY A 65 -5.13 -0.24 -0.10
C GLY A 65 -5.59 -0.32 -1.56
N GLN A 66 -6.78 -0.91 -1.81
CA GLN A 66 -7.35 -0.99 -3.15
C GLN A 66 -7.83 0.37 -3.66
N ASP A 67 -8.48 1.15 -2.79
CA ASP A 67 -8.89 2.53 -3.08
C ASP A 67 -7.69 3.44 -3.34
N ALA A 68 -6.59 3.26 -2.58
CA ALA A 68 -5.36 4.03 -2.76
C ALA A 68 -4.65 3.85 -4.13
N ILE A 69 -5.00 2.80 -4.89
CA ILE A 69 -4.46 2.52 -6.24
C ILE A 69 -5.54 2.51 -7.35
N GLY A 70 -6.79 2.87 -7.02
CA GLY A 70 -7.96 2.71 -7.90
C GLY A 70 -8.85 3.94 -7.95
#